data_AF-A0A531L012-F1
#
_entry.id   AF-A0A531L012-F1
#
_cell.length_a   1.000
_cell.length_b   1.000
_cell.length_c   1.000
_cell.angle_alpha   90.00
_cell.angle_beta   90.00
_cell.angle_gamma   90.00
#
_symmetry.space_group_name_H-M   'P 1'
#
loop_
_entity.id
_entity.type
_entity.pdbx_description
1 polymer ?
#
loop_
_entity_poly.entity_id
_entity_poly.type
_entity_poly.pdbx_seq_one_letter_code
_entity_poly.pdbx_strand_id
1 'polypeptide(L)'
;GAMAPVYGLAENTVGLAFPPPGRSPIIDRVDRAALTGRGAAVSAGPDDPKPLEIVACGHPLPGHEVRIVDGAGYELGERQEGRLEFRGPSATSGYFENDAKTRELFRDGWLDSGDRAYVASGDVYITGRVKDIIIRAGRHIYPQEIEEAVAGIPGVRKGGVVVFGATDQSTGTERVVVVAETRETDEPARAELQKRAHEVATDIAGTPPDDMVLAPPRAVPKTSSGKIRRSAAKELYESGTIGAPQRSLWWQVLRLSFAGAGPQLKRLRRLLADVLYAGWWWIVVACSFLLAWLAVMLLPRLGWRWAAARTIARAALTLAGVTITASGI
;
A
#
# COMPACT_ATOMS: atom_id res chain seq x y z
N GLY A 1 -33.22 3.50 16.96
CA GLY A 1 -32.47 2.39 16.33
C GLY A 1 -31.36 1.99 17.27
N ALA A 2 -31.22 0.71 17.61
CA ALA A 2 -30.12 0.26 18.44
C ALA A 2 -28.85 0.21 17.58
N MET A 3 -27.88 1.09 17.84
CA MET A 3 -26.54 0.97 17.26
C MET A 3 -25.78 -0.11 18.04
N ALA A 4 -25.09 -1.00 17.33
CA ALA A 4 -24.26 -2.05 17.91
C ALA A 4 -22.82 -1.90 17.38
N PRO A 5 -21.91 -1.29 18.15
CA PRO A 5 -20.50 -1.23 17.79
C PRO A 5 -19.91 -2.64 17.85
N VAL A 6 -19.20 -3.05 16.80
CA VAL A 6 -18.62 -4.40 16.65
C VAL A 6 -17.18 -4.28 16.19
N TYR A 7 -16.36 -5.29 16.46
CA TYR A 7 -14.99 -5.36 15.97
C TYR A 7 -14.78 -6.54 15.04
N GLY A 8 -13.96 -6.32 14.01
CA GLY A 8 -13.82 -7.24 12.90
C GLY A 8 -12.63 -6.92 11.99
N LEU A 9 -12.05 -7.97 11.40
CA LEU A 9 -10.88 -7.92 10.55
C LEU A 9 -10.89 -9.08 9.54
N ALA A 10 -10.16 -8.91 8.44
CA ALA A 10 -10.12 -9.89 7.35
C ALA A 10 -9.47 -11.21 7.79
N GLU A 11 -8.48 -11.13 8.67
CA GLU A 11 -7.77 -12.26 9.25
C GLU A 11 -8.68 -13.15 10.13
N ASN A 12 -9.85 -12.66 10.56
CA ASN A 12 -10.91 -13.48 11.18
C ASN A 12 -12.15 -13.60 10.28
N THR A 13 -11.95 -13.60 8.96
CA THR A 13 -13.00 -13.53 7.92
C THR A 13 -13.77 -12.21 7.90
N VAL A 14 -14.41 -11.81 9.02
CA VAL A 14 -15.08 -10.51 9.11
C VAL A 14 -15.26 -10.02 10.55
N GLY A 15 -15.75 -10.83 11.48
CA GLY A 15 -16.22 -10.37 12.79
C GLY A 15 -15.56 -11.14 13.92
N LEU A 16 -15.19 -10.45 15.00
CA LEU A 16 -14.49 -11.04 16.13
C LEU A 16 -15.21 -10.79 17.46
N ALA A 17 -15.69 -9.56 17.70
CA ALA A 17 -16.37 -9.19 18.94
C ALA A 17 -17.69 -8.46 18.67
N PHE A 18 -18.73 -8.84 19.43
CA PHE A 18 -20.10 -8.34 19.29
C PHE A 18 -20.75 -8.09 20.65
N PRO A 19 -21.51 -6.99 20.82
CA PRO A 19 -22.28 -6.75 22.03
C PRO A 19 -23.49 -7.70 22.05
N PRO A 20 -24.01 -8.05 23.24
CA PRO A 20 -25.28 -8.74 23.35
C PRO A 20 -26.39 -7.98 22.58
N PRO A 21 -27.27 -8.68 21.83
CA PRO A 21 -28.35 -8.04 21.10
C PRO A 21 -29.22 -7.15 22.00
N GLY A 22 -29.57 -5.96 21.51
CA GLY A 22 -30.39 -5.00 22.24
C GLY A 22 -29.65 -4.18 23.30
N ARG A 23 -28.35 -4.44 23.55
CA ARG A 23 -27.55 -3.60 24.44
C ARG A 23 -27.22 -2.26 23.76
N SER A 24 -27.44 -1.16 24.48
CA SER A 24 -27.02 0.17 24.04
C SER A 24 -25.48 0.28 23.95
N PRO A 25 -24.93 1.15 23.09
CA PRO A 25 -23.50 1.40 23.04
C PRO A 25 -22.96 1.80 24.42
N ILE A 26 -21.85 1.19 24.83
CA ILE A 26 -21.11 1.55 26.04
C ILE A 26 -19.91 2.38 25.59
N ILE A 27 -19.74 3.54 26.21
CA ILE A 27 -18.60 4.43 26.01
C ILE A 27 -17.86 4.50 27.35
N ASP A 28 -16.65 3.97 27.38
CA ASP A 28 -15.78 4.05 28.55
C ASP A 28 -15.03 5.38 28.51
N ARG A 29 -15.19 6.18 29.57
CA ARG A 29 -14.47 7.44 29.76
C ARG A 29 -13.21 7.12 30.55
N VAL A 30 -12.05 7.21 29.90
CA VAL A 30 -10.76 6.86 30.52
C VAL A 30 -9.83 8.07 30.65
N ASP A 31 -9.05 8.09 31.72
CA ASP A 31 -8.04 9.11 31.98
C ASP A 31 -6.98 9.07 30.87
N ARG A 32 -6.89 10.19 30.14
CA ARG A 32 -5.99 10.33 29.00
C ARG A 32 -4.53 10.12 29.38
N ALA A 33 -4.09 10.67 30.50
CA ALA A 33 -2.68 10.63 30.89
C ALA A 33 -2.26 9.20 31.29
N ALA A 34 -3.12 8.47 31.97
CA ALA A 34 -2.92 7.08 32.35
C ALA A 34 -2.84 6.17 31.13
N LEU A 35 -3.74 6.32 30.16
CA LEU A 35 -3.72 5.49 28.95
C LEU A 35 -2.52 5.84 28.06
N THR A 36 -2.33 7.12 27.73
CA THR A 36 -1.28 7.56 26.79
C THR A 36 0.14 7.36 27.33
N GLY A 37 0.34 7.44 28.65
CA GLY A 37 1.66 7.35 29.27
C GLY A 37 1.99 5.98 29.86
N ARG A 38 1.01 5.25 30.39
CA ARG A 38 1.23 3.97 31.10
C ARG A 38 0.48 2.79 30.49
N GLY A 39 -0.35 3.01 29.46
CA GLY A 39 -1.22 1.97 28.91
C GLY A 39 -2.32 1.53 29.88
N ALA A 40 -2.66 2.33 30.89
CA ALA A 40 -3.68 1.96 31.87
C ALA A 40 -4.99 2.70 31.58
N ALA A 41 -6.05 1.95 31.26
CA ALA A 41 -7.39 2.48 31.00
C ALA A 41 -8.11 2.81 32.33
N VAL A 42 -7.55 3.70 33.15
CA VAL A 42 -8.18 4.12 34.41
C VAL A 42 -9.44 4.93 34.11
N SER A 43 -10.54 4.69 34.80
CA SER A 43 -11.76 5.48 34.62
C SER A 43 -11.50 6.96 34.91
N ALA A 44 -11.94 7.83 34.01
CA ALA A 44 -11.84 9.28 34.20
C ALA A 44 -12.72 9.73 35.37
N GLY A 45 -12.29 10.81 36.05
CA GLY A 45 -13.13 11.47 37.05
C GLY A 45 -14.43 11.99 36.42
N PRO A 46 -15.52 12.13 37.20
CA PRO A 46 -16.81 12.62 36.68
C PRO A 46 -16.67 13.97 35.96
N ASP A 47 -15.85 14.85 36.54
CA ASP A 47 -15.59 16.23 36.07
C ASP A 47 -14.31 16.36 35.22
N ASP A 48 -13.73 15.25 34.73
CA ASP A 48 -12.60 15.33 33.81
C ASP A 48 -13.04 16.10 32.55
N PRO A 49 -12.39 17.23 32.22
CA PRO A 49 -12.77 18.05 31.08
C PRO A 49 -12.43 17.41 29.73
N LYS A 50 -11.50 16.43 29.69
CA LYS A 50 -10.95 15.86 28.45
C LYS A 50 -10.64 14.35 28.58
N PRO A 51 -11.63 13.53 28.97
CA PRO A 51 -11.47 12.08 28.97
C PRO A 51 -11.22 11.57 27.55
N LEU A 52 -10.63 10.39 27.45
CA LEU A 52 -10.71 9.60 26.23
C LEU A 52 -12.02 8.81 26.26
N GLU A 53 -12.79 8.90 25.19
CA GLU A 53 -14.04 8.16 25.03
C GLU A 53 -13.81 6.98 24.09
N ILE A 54 -13.87 5.77 24.64
CA ILE A 54 -13.55 4.54 23.91
C ILE A 54 -14.78 3.64 23.89
N VAL A 55 -15.18 3.24 22.69
CA VAL A 55 -16.43 2.50 22.49
C VAL A 55 -16.19 1.01 22.69
N ALA A 56 -17.05 0.37 23.50
CA ALA A 56 -17.05 -1.07 23.68
C ALA A 56 -17.49 -1.78 22.40
N CYS A 57 -16.70 -2.76 21.94
CA CYS A 57 -16.99 -3.56 20.76
C CYS A 57 -17.68 -4.90 21.08
N GLY A 58 -17.95 -5.19 22.35
CA GLY A 58 -18.58 -6.44 22.75
C GLY A 58 -17.60 -7.52 23.21
N HIS A 59 -18.13 -8.73 23.31
CA HIS A 59 -17.39 -9.92 23.73
C HIS A 59 -16.94 -10.71 22.49
N PRO A 60 -15.85 -11.50 22.59
CA PRO A 60 -15.48 -12.46 21.55
C PRO A 60 -16.66 -13.38 21.18
N LEU A 61 -16.80 -13.68 19.89
CA LEU A 61 -17.80 -14.64 19.41
C LEU A 61 -17.60 -16.03 20.02
N PRO A 62 -18.64 -16.87 20.13
CA PRO A 62 -18.49 -18.24 20.60
C PRO A 62 -17.40 -19.00 19.83
N GLY A 63 -16.55 -19.73 20.57
CA GLY A 63 -15.41 -20.46 20.02
C GLY A 63 -14.22 -19.58 19.59
N HIS A 64 -14.30 -18.26 19.80
CA HIS A 64 -13.18 -17.34 19.61
C HIS A 64 -12.64 -16.91 20.95
N GLU A 65 -11.32 -16.70 20.99
CA GLU A 65 -10.62 -16.18 22.15
C GLU A 65 -9.87 -14.92 21.74
N VAL A 66 -9.82 -13.97 22.67
CA VAL A 66 -9.06 -12.72 22.55
C VAL A 66 -8.25 -12.57 23.80
N ARG A 67 -6.98 -12.19 23.65
CA ARG A 67 -6.11 -11.77 24.74
C ARG A 67 -5.44 -10.45 24.42
N ILE A 68 -5.06 -9.73 25.46
CA ILE A 68 -4.29 -8.50 25.35
C ILE A 68 -2.89 -8.79 25.86
N VAL A 69 -1.86 -8.50 25.07
CA VAL A 69 -0.46 -8.79 25.44
C VAL A 69 0.40 -7.55 25.44
N ASP A 70 1.42 -7.53 26.29
CA ASP A 70 2.43 -6.49 26.34
C ASP A 70 3.47 -6.60 25.22
N GLY A 71 4.52 -5.78 25.28
CA GLY A 71 5.61 -5.81 24.29
C GLY A 71 6.49 -7.06 24.35
N ALA A 72 6.47 -7.81 25.45
CA ALA A 72 7.21 -9.05 25.65
C ALA A 72 6.35 -10.30 25.38
N GLY A 73 5.05 -10.13 25.10
CA GLY A 73 4.12 -11.22 24.82
C GLY A 73 3.41 -11.78 26.05
N TYR A 74 3.54 -11.13 27.21
CA TYR A 74 2.81 -11.52 28.42
C TYR A 74 1.39 -10.98 28.40
N GLU A 75 0.44 -11.84 28.78
CA GLU A 75 -0.96 -11.45 28.87
C GLU A 75 -1.17 -10.41 29.97
N LEU A 76 -1.89 -9.35 29.60
CA LEU A 76 -2.22 -8.22 30.44
C LEU A 76 -3.60 -8.42 31.09
N GLY A 77 -3.73 -7.92 32.31
CA GLY A 77 -4.99 -7.96 33.05
C GLY A 77 -6.03 -6.95 32.57
N GLU A 78 -7.14 -6.90 33.30
CA GLU A 78 -8.24 -5.96 33.02
C GLU A 78 -7.76 -4.50 32.98
N ARG A 79 -8.31 -3.72 32.06
CA ARG A 79 -8.04 -2.28 31.87
C ARG A 79 -6.57 -1.94 31.60
N GLN A 80 -5.80 -2.90 31.08
CA GLN A 80 -4.45 -2.67 30.58
C GLN A 80 -4.43 -2.77 29.06
N GLU A 81 -3.86 -1.75 28.43
CA GLU A 81 -3.76 -1.61 26.98
C GLU A 81 -2.52 -2.33 26.46
N GLY A 82 -2.74 -3.20 25.49
CA GLY A 82 -1.68 -3.94 24.81
C GLY A 82 -2.06 -4.25 23.37
N ARG A 83 -1.34 -5.19 22.77
CA ARG A 83 -1.67 -5.73 21.45
C ARG A 83 -2.82 -6.71 21.60
N LEU A 84 -3.81 -6.59 20.73
CA LEU A 84 -4.88 -7.57 20.65
C LEU A 84 -4.40 -8.76 19.82
N GLU A 85 -4.44 -9.93 20.44
CA GLU A 85 -4.25 -11.21 19.77
C GLU A 85 -5.52 -12.05 19.85
N PHE A 86 -5.76 -12.84 18.82
CA PHE A 86 -6.97 -13.66 18.75
C PHE A 86 -6.70 -15.04 18.16
N ARG A 87 -7.60 -15.98 18.44
CA ARG A 87 -7.68 -17.27 17.77
C ARG A 87 -9.13 -17.75 17.73
N GLY A 88 -9.44 -18.61 16.76
CA GLY A 88 -10.79 -19.15 16.62
C GLY A 88 -11.00 -19.85 15.29
N PRO A 89 -12.17 -20.47 15.10
CA PRO A 89 -12.50 -21.26 13.91
C PRO A 89 -12.59 -20.42 12.62
N SER A 90 -12.76 -19.09 12.73
CA SER A 90 -12.84 -18.19 11.58
C SER A 90 -11.50 -17.52 11.23
N ALA A 91 -10.42 -17.85 11.95
CA ALA A 91 -9.09 -17.32 11.70
C ALA A 91 -8.53 -17.83 10.37
N THR A 92 -7.81 -16.97 9.65
CA THR A 92 -7.14 -17.30 8.41
C THR A 92 -6.02 -18.33 8.63
N SER A 93 -5.72 -19.13 7.60
CA SER A 93 -4.52 -19.98 7.56
C SER A 93 -3.25 -19.21 7.18
N GLY A 94 -3.38 -17.94 6.75
CA GLY A 94 -2.26 -17.09 6.38
C GLY A 94 -2.55 -16.19 5.18
N TYR A 95 -1.51 -15.52 4.69
CA TYR A 95 -1.57 -14.72 3.46
C TYR A 95 -1.17 -15.56 2.25
N PHE A 96 -1.89 -15.39 1.14
CA PHE A 96 -1.63 -16.06 -0.13
C PHE A 96 -0.23 -15.69 -0.67
N GLU A 97 0.58 -16.70 -0.98
CA GLU A 97 1.94 -16.57 -1.53
C GLU A 97 2.87 -15.61 -0.75
N ASN A 98 2.65 -15.47 0.57
CA ASN A 98 3.47 -14.59 1.40
C ASN A 98 3.81 -15.23 2.75
N ASP A 99 4.63 -16.28 2.70
CA ASP A 99 5.03 -17.04 3.89
C ASP A 99 5.71 -16.19 4.96
N ALA A 100 6.44 -15.13 4.54
CA ALA A 100 7.07 -14.22 5.49
C ALA A 100 6.04 -13.47 6.33
N LYS A 101 5.04 -12.86 5.69
CA LYS A 101 3.95 -12.18 6.42
C LYS A 101 3.06 -13.16 7.17
N THR A 102 2.84 -14.35 6.65
CA THR A 102 2.13 -15.42 7.37
C THR A 102 2.86 -15.75 8.66
N ARG A 103 4.18 -15.96 8.64
CA ARG A 103 4.94 -16.22 9.87
C ARG A 103 4.91 -15.06 10.87
N GLU A 104 4.95 -13.81 10.39
CA GLU A 104 4.82 -12.63 11.26
C GLU A 104 3.43 -12.52 11.92
N LEU A 105 2.38 -13.04 11.28
CA LEU A 105 1.01 -13.00 11.78
C LEU A 105 0.82 -13.91 13.00
N PHE A 106 1.46 -15.08 13.01
CA PHE A 106 1.29 -16.09 14.06
C PHE A 106 2.31 -15.91 15.20
N ARG A 107 1.82 -15.89 16.44
CA ARG A 107 2.61 -15.84 17.68
C ARG A 107 2.08 -16.89 18.65
N ASP A 108 2.81 -17.99 18.83
CA ASP A 108 2.45 -19.07 19.77
C ASP A 108 1.00 -19.59 19.62
N GLY A 109 0.54 -19.76 18.38
CA GLY A 109 -0.82 -20.23 18.07
C GLY A 109 -1.91 -19.16 18.12
N TRP A 110 -1.54 -17.90 18.36
CA TRP A 110 -2.41 -16.72 18.26
C TRP A 110 -2.08 -15.90 17.02
N LEU A 111 -3.03 -15.10 16.54
CA LEU A 111 -2.83 -14.16 15.45
C LEU A 111 -2.75 -12.73 15.99
N ASP A 112 -1.72 -11.99 15.58
CA ASP A 112 -1.55 -10.56 15.87
C ASP A 112 -2.51 -9.75 14.99
N SER A 113 -3.49 -9.08 15.59
CA SER A 113 -4.45 -8.24 14.86
C SER A 113 -3.83 -6.97 14.26
N GLY A 114 -2.66 -6.56 14.75
CA GLY A 114 -2.07 -5.26 14.46
C GLY A 114 -2.76 -4.07 15.14
N ASP A 115 -3.74 -4.32 16.01
CA ASP A 115 -4.49 -3.32 16.76
C ASP A 115 -4.12 -3.35 18.25
N ARG A 116 -4.25 -2.19 18.90
CA ARG A 116 -4.16 -2.05 20.36
C ARG A 116 -5.55 -2.00 20.96
N ALA A 117 -5.68 -2.63 22.11
CA ALA A 117 -6.94 -2.71 22.83
C ALA A 117 -6.70 -2.96 24.32
N TYR A 118 -7.76 -2.81 25.11
CA TYR A 118 -7.88 -3.34 26.46
C TYR A 118 -9.21 -4.07 26.61
N VAL A 119 -9.32 -4.88 27.67
CA VAL A 119 -10.57 -5.53 28.06
C VAL A 119 -11.06 -4.95 29.38
N ALA A 120 -12.35 -4.66 29.48
CA ALA A 120 -12.98 -4.25 30.73
C ALA A 120 -14.37 -4.89 30.84
N SER A 121 -14.66 -5.55 31.97
CA SER A 121 -15.94 -6.23 32.21
C SER A 121 -16.36 -7.20 31.08
N GLY A 122 -15.40 -7.84 30.42
CA GLY A 122 -15.60 -8.76 29.30
C GLY A 122 -15.69 -8.10 27.92
N ASP A 123 -15.85 -6.78 27.85
CA ASP A 123 -15.90 -6.03 26.60
C ASP A 123 -14.49 -5.68 26.09
N VAL A 124 -14.31 -5.79 24.77
CA VAL A 124 -13.10 -5.38 24.06
C VAL A 124 -13.22 -3.92 23.64
N TYR A 125 -12.21 -3.11 23.95
CA TYR A 125 -12.13 -1.69 23.62
C TYR A 125 -10.92 -1.44 22.71
N ILE A 126 -11.16 -1.10 21.45
CA ILE A 126 -10.09 -0.85 20.47
C ILE A 126 -9.60 0.59 20.61
N THR A 127 -8.32 0.78 20.89
CA THR A 127 -7.73 2.10 21.10
C THR A 127 -7.07 2.66 19.83
N GLY A 128 -6.58 1.80 18.95
CA GLY A 128 -6.00 2.23 17.67
C GLY A 128 -5.18 1.14 16.97
N ARG A 129 -4.67 1.45 15.78
CA ARG A 129 -3.74 0.57 15.06
C ARG A 129 -2.32 0.79 15.56
N VAL A 130 -1.59 -0.29 15.83
CA VAL A 130 -0.19 -0.23 16.28
C VAL A 130 0.68 0.62 15.35
N LYS A 131 0.49 0.49 14.04
CA LYS A 131 1.28 1.21 13.03
C LYS A 131 0.89 2.68 12.85
N ASP A 132 -0.27 3.08 13.36
CA ASP A 132 -0.77 4.44 13.20
C ASP A 132 -0.52 5.29 14.45
N ILE A 133 -0.39 4.67 15.64
CA ILE A 133 -0.10 5.38 16.89
C ILE A 133 1.27 6.04 16.79
N ILE A 134 1.31 7.33 17.11
CA ILE A 134 2.53 8.12 17.06
C ILE A 134 3.16 8.09 18.45
N ILE A 135 4.45 7.79 18.52
CA ILE A 135 5.20 7.73 19.77
C ILE A 135 6.12 8.96 19.86
N ARG A 136 5.78 9.89 20.76
CA ARG A 136 6.55 11.12 20.98
C ARG A 136 6.74 11.37 22.46
N ALA A 137 7.98 11.64 22.87
CA ALA A 137 8.35 11.93 24.26
C ALA A 137 7.82 10.88 25.28
N GLY A 138 7.82 9.60 24.91
CA GLY A 138 7.36 8.50 25.76
C GLY A 138 5.85 8.38 25.93
N ARG A 139 5.06 9.06 25.08
CA ARG A 139 3.59 9.01 25.09
C ARG A 139 3.04 8.51 23.77
N HIS A 140 1.95 7.76 23.84
CA HIS A 140 1.13 7.42 22.69
C HIS A 140 0.24 8.62 22.32
N ILE A 141 0.30 9.04 21.07
CA ILE A 141 -0.60 10.01 20.48
C ILE A 141 -1.48 9.25 19.48
N TYR A 142 -2.78 9.26 19.71
CA TYR A 142 -3.77 8.63 18.83
C TYR A 142 -4.16 9.63 17.74
N PRO A 143 -3.79 9.40 16.46
CA PRO A 143 -4.05 10.36 15.39
C PRO A 143 -5.53 10.73 15.25
N GLN A 144 -6.44 9.77 15.48
CA GLN A 144 -7.87 9.93 15.32
C GLN A 144 -8.42 11.09 16.14
N GLU A 145 -7.92 11.30 17.35
CA GLU A 145 -8.40 12.39 18.21
C GLU A 145 -8.07 13.77 17.65
N ILE A 146 -6.84 13.92 17.15
CA ILE A 146 -6.40 15.16 16.52
C ILE A 146 -7.17 15.35 15.21
N GLU A 147 -7.37 14.28 14.44
CA GLU A 147 -8.15 14.31 13.20
C GLU A 147 -9.59 14.77 13.44
N GLU A 148 -10.26 14.23 14.45
CA GLU A 148 -11.65 14.56 14.78
C GLU A 148 -11.79 16.01 15.25
N ALA A 149 -10.90 16.44 16.15
CA ALA A 149 -10.93 17.79 16.69
C ALA A 149 -10.61 18.86 15.62
N VAL A 150 -9.57 18.63 14.80
CA VAL A 150 -9.23 19.53 13.69
C VAL A 150 -10.33 19.53 12.62
N ALA A 151 -10.97 18.38 12.34
CA ALA A 151 -12.09 18.31 11.43
C ALA A 151 -13.35 19.05 11.92
N GLY A 152 -13.44 19.34 13.23
CA GLY A 152 -14.49 20.15 13.84
C GLY A 152 -14.34 21.66 13.57
N ILE A 153 -13.17 22.13 13.12
CA ILE A 153 -12.90 23.55 12.90
C ILE A 153 -13.61 24.04 11.62
N PRO A 154 -14.42 25.12 11.70
CA PRO A 154 -15.02 25.71 10.51
C PRO A 154 -13.96 26.11 9.48
N GLY A 155 -14.14 25.69 8.22
CA GLY A 155 -13.17 25.89 7.14
C GLY A 155 -12.29 24.67 6.86
N VAL A 156 -12.20 23.70 7.78
CA VAL A 156 -11.61 22.39 7.53
C VAL A 156 -12.66 21.46 6.94
N ARG A 157 -12.28 20.67 5.93
CA ARG A 157 -13.18 19.69 5.31
C ARG A 157 -13.33 18.48 6.24
N LYS A 158 -14.59 18.14 6.58
CA LYS A 158 -14.91 16.91 7.32
C LYS A 158 -14.34 15.66 6.64
N GLY A 159 -13.65 14.83 7.43
CA GLY A 159 -12.94 13.65 6.96
C GLY A 159 -11.78 13.96 6.00
N GLY A 160 -11.36 15.21 5.88
CA GLY A 160 -10.22 15.66 5.07
C GLY A 160 -9.00 15.97 5.93
N VAL A 161 -8.89 15.37 7.12
CA VAL A 161 -7.75 15.52 8.01
C VAL A 161 -7.03 14.19 8.11
N VAL A 162 -5.70 14.21 8.10
CA VAL A 162 -4.88 13.05 8.40
C VAL A 162 -3.68 13.46 9.24
N VAL A 163 -3.40 12.65 10.26
CA VAL A 163 -2.31 12.87 11.22
C VAL A 163 -1.42 11.64 11.23
N PHE A 164 -0.10 11.81 11.20
CA PHE A 164 0.84 10.71 11.18
C PHE A 164 2.20 11.09 11.77
N GLY A 165 2.93 10.06 12.21
CA GLY A 165 4.32 10.17 12.63
C GLY A 165 5.23 10.16 11.40
N ALA A 166 6.00 11.22 11.19
CA ALA A 166 7.08 11.28 10.20
C ALA A 166 8.42 11.06 10.92
N THR A 167 9.31 10.27 10.35
CA THR A 167 10.57 9.92 11.03
C THR A 167 11.49 11.14 11.10
N ASP A 168 11.94 11.51 12.30
CA ASP A 168 13.04 12.46 12.47
C ASP A 168 14.37 11.69 12.48
N GLN A 169 15.18 11.89 11.43
CA GLN A 169 16.49 11.23 11.33
C GLN A 169 17.51 11.76 12.35
N SER A 170 17.29 12.95 12.93
CA SER A 170 18.23 13.60 13.84
C SER A 170 18.01 13.19 15.30
N THR A 171 16.76 13.04 15.72
CA THR A 171 16.40 12.69 17.11
C THR A 171 16.02 11.22 17.28
N GLY A 172 15.74 10.50 16.19
CA GLY A 172 15.22 9.13 16.23
C GLY A 172 13.79 9.04 16.77
N THR A 173 13.10 10.17 16.95
CA THR A 173 11.70 10.25 17.40
C THR A 173 10.76 10.55 16.24
N GLU A 174 9.45 10.36 16.45
CA GLU A 174 8.46 10.72 15.43
C GLU A 174 8.06 12.19 15.56
N ARG A 175 8.07 12.89 14.40
CA ARG A 175 7.45 14.20 14.22
C ARG A 175 5.96 14.02 14.00
N VAL A 176 5.14 14.81 14.66
CA VAL A 176 3.69 14.84 14.44
C VAL A 176 3.39 15.76 13.28
N VAL A 177 2.90 15.19 12.18
CA VAL A 177 2.47 15.95 11.00
C VAL A 177 0.95 15.90 10.92
N VAL A 178 0.33 17.08 10.78
CA VAL A 178 -1.11 17.25 10.58
C VAL A 178 -1.34 17.83 9.20
N VAL A 179 -2.18 17.16 8.40
CA VAL A 179 -2.61 17.65 7.09
C VAL A 179 -4.11 17.84 7.12
N ALA A 180 -4.57 19.04 6.83
CA ALA A 180 -5.99 19.40 6.81
C ALA A 180 -6.40 19.97 5.44
N GLU A 181 -7.40 19.35 4.82
CA GLU A 181 -7.98 19.85 3.57
C GLU A 181 -8.86 21.08 3.84
N THR A 182 -8.66 22.13 3.07
CA THR A 182 -9.52 23.32 3.09
C THR A 182 -9.82 23.81 1.67
N ARG A 183 -10.96 24.49 1.51
CA ARG A 183 -11.30 25.25 0.29
C ARG A 183 -10.85 26.71 0.39
N GLU A 184 -10.37 27.14 1.55
CA GLU A 184 -9.98 28.53 1.77
C GLU A 184 -8.78 28.89 0.90
N THR A 185 -8.88 30.01 0.22
CA THR A 185 -7.85 30.53 -0.71
C THR A 185 -7.33 31.89 -0.27
N ASP A 186 -8.05 32.61 0.58
CA ASP A 186 -7.61 33.88 1.12
C ASP A 186 -6.48 33.66 2.15
N GLU A 187 -5.31 34.27 1.93
CA GLU A 187 -4.12 34.06 2.76
C GLU A 187 -4.33 34.40 4.25
N PRO A 188 -4.92 35.56 4.61
CA PRO A 188 -5.28 35.85 6.00
C PRO A 188 -6.19 34.79 6.64
N ALA A 189 -7.24 34.38 5.93
CA ALA A 189 -8.17 33.36 6.44
C ALA A 189 -7.49 31.99 6.58
N ARG A 190 -6.61 31.61 5.65
CA ARG A 190 -5.80 30.38 5.73
C ARG A 190 -4.84 30.40 6.91
N ALA A 191 -4.14 31.52 7.15
CA ALA A 191 -3.22 31.66 8.27
C ALA A 191 -3.93 31.52 9.63
N GLU A 192 -5.11 32.15 9.77
CA GLU A 192 -5.95 32.03 10.96
C GLU A 192 -6.47 30.60 11.15
N LEU A 193 -6.89 29.94 10.06
CA LEU A 193 -7.31 28.54 10.09
C LEU A 193 -6.18 27.61 10.54
N GLN A 194 -4.98 27.81 9.99
CA GLN A 194 -3.79 27.05 10.33
C GLN A 194 -3.44 27.21 11.81
N LYS A 195 -3.49 28.46 12.32
CA LYS A 195 -3.25 28.77 13.72
C LYS A 195 -4.23 28.05 14.64
N ARG A 196 -5.53 28.12 14.36
CA ARG A 196 -6.56 27.42 15.16
C ARG A 196 -6.37 25.90 15.15
N ALA A 197 -6.09 25.32 13.98
CA ALA A 197 -5.79 23.90 13.86
C ALA A 197 -4.55 23.51 14.67
N HIS A 198 -3.54 24.36 14.68
CA HIS A 198 -2.32 24.17 15.45
C HIS A 198 -2.58 24.21 16.96
N GLU A 199 -3.38 25.15 17.45
CA GLU A 199 -3.78 25.25 18.85
C GLU A 199 -4.56 24.03 19.32
N VAL A 200 -5.57 23.61 18.56
CA VAL A 200 -6.39 22.42 18.87
C VAL A 200 -5.56 21.13 18.88
N ALA A 201 -4.67 20.95 17.89
CA ALA A 201 -3.80 19.79 17.84
C ALA A 201 -2.83 19.75 19.03
N THR A 202 -2.29 20.91 19.43
CA THR A 202 -1.37 21.03 20.58
C THR A 202 -2.05 20.66 21.88
N ASP A 203 -3.29 21.11 22.06
CA ASP A 203 -4.09 20.84 23.26
C ASP A 203 -4.33 19.35 23.48
N ILE A 204 -4.54 18.59 22.41
CA ILE A 204 -4.78 17.13 22.45
C ILE A 204 -3.48 16.34 22.58
N ALA A 205 -2.48 16.67 21.76
CA ALA A 205 -1.20 15.97 21.75
C ALA A 205 -0.34 16.29 22.98
N GLY A 206 -0.66 17.36 23.72
CA GLY A 206 0.15 17.92 24.81
C GLY A 206 1.47 18.54 24.33
N THR A 207 1.72 18.53 23.03
CA THR A 207 2.91 19.09 22.38
C THR A 207 2.52 19.66 21.01
N PRO A 208 3.16 20.74 20.56
CA PRO A 208 2.86 21.31 19.25
C PRO A 208 3.17 20.32 18.13
N PRO A 209 2.28 20.13 17.14
CA PRO A 209 2.64 19.40 15.93
C PRO A 209 3.86 20.05 15.28
N ASP A 210 4.76 19.22 14.74
CA ASP A 210 5.98 19.70 14.09
C ASP A 210 5.65 20.35 12.74
N ASP A 211 4.62 19.85 12.05
CA ASP A 211 4.12 20.42 10.81
C ASP A 211 2.59 20.46 10.78
N MET A 212 2.03 21.61 10.37
CA MET A 212 0.61 21.81 10.10
C MET A 212 0.44 22.26 8.65
N VAL A 213 -0.07 21.36 7.80
CA VAL A 213 -0.18 21.59 6.35
C VAL A 213 -1.64 21.77 5.95
N LEU A 214 -1.98 22.96 5.45
CA LEU A 214 -3.26 23.18 4.78
C LEU A 214 -3.17 22.78 3.31
N ALA A 215 -3.91 21.73 2.93
CA ALA A 215 -3.90 21.16 1.60
C ALA A 215 -5.20 21.46 0.83
N PRO A 216 -5.19 21.47 -0.52
CA PRO A 216 -6.41 21.57 -1.30
C PRO A 216 -7.29 20.31 -1.12
N PRO A 217 -8.59 20.38 -1.44
CA PRO A 217 -9.47 19.22 -1.33
C PRO A 217 -9.02 18.05 -2.20
N ARG A 218 -9.17 16.82 -1.69
CA ARG A 218 -8.71 15.55 -2.30
C ARG A 218 -7.20 15.30 -2.22
N ALA A 219 -6.47 16.04 -1.39
CA ALA A 219 -5.08 15.76 -1.07
C ALA A 219 -4.89 14.54 -0.15
N VAL A 220 -5.84 14.29 0.76
CA VAL A 220 -5.79 13.18 1.72
C VAL A 220 -6.24 11.88 1.04
N PRO A 221 -5.35 10.88 0.89
CA PRO A 221 -5.67 9.64 0.22
C PRO A 221 -6.65 8.79 1.04
N LYS A 222 -7.61 8.18 0.35
CA LYS A 222 -8.64 7.32 0.95
C LYS A 222 -8.78 5.99 0.20
N THR A 223 -9.30 4.98 0.88
CA THR A 223 -9.76 3.73 0.25
C THR A 223 -11.08 3.96 -0.50
N SER A 224 -11.51 2.98 -1.30
CA SER A 224 -12.83 2.98 -1.94
C SER A 224 -13.99 3.05 -0.93
N SER A 225 -13.78 2.51 0.28
CA SER A 225 -14.73 2.60 1.40
C SER A 225 -14.64 3.93 2.18
N GLY A 226 -13.82 4.88 1.73
CA GLY A 226 -13.66 6.20 2.36
C GLY A 226 -12.74 6.27 3.57
N LYS A 227 -12.07 5.18 3.96
CA LYS A 227 -11.12 5.17 5.09
C LYS A 227 -9.84 5.92 4.72
N ILE A 228 -9.32 6.73 5.62
CA ILE A 228 -8.06 7.46 5.44
C ILE A 228 -6.91 6.45 5.29
N ARG A 229 -6.05 6.66 4.28
CA ARG A 229 -4.84 5.87 4.05
C ARG A 229 -3.63 6.60 4.61
N ARG A 230 -3.44 6.52 5.92
CA ARG A 230 -2.39 7.24 6.66
C ARG A 230 -0.98 7.01 6.13
N SER A 231 -0.61 5.75 5.86
CA SER A 231 0.70 5.41 5.28
C SER A 231 0.93 6.07 3.92
N ALA A 232 -0.08 6.07 3.04
CA ALA A 232 0.01 6.73 1.74
C ALA A 232 0.10 8.26 1.89
N ALA A 233 -0.57 8.85 2.88
CA ALA A 233 -0.44 10.29 3.16
C ALA A 233 0.98 10.64 3.63
N LYS A 234 1.56 9.81 4.51
CA LYS A 234 2.95 9.92 4.95
C LYS A 234 3.92 9.88 3.78
N GLU A 235 3.80 8.90 2.88
CA GLU A 235 4.64 8.78 1.67
C GLU A 235 4.54 10.02 0.75
N LEU A 236 3.31 10.55 0.56
CA LEU A 236 3.10 11.76 -0.23
C LEU A 236 3.72 13.00 0.42
N TYR A 237 3.65 13.10 1.74
CA TYR A 237 4.27 14.19 2.49
C TYR A 237 5.80 14.10 2.46
N GLU A 238 6.38 12.92 2.71
CA GLU A 238 7.84 12.70 2.71
C GLU A 238 8.46 12.90 1.32
N SER A 239 7.69 12.64 0.25
CA SER A 239 8.09 12.94 -1.13
C SER A 239 7.85 14.40 -1.56
N GLY A 240 7.27 15.24 -0.70
CA GLY A 240 6.95 16.65 -1.01
C GLY A 240 5.83 16.82 -2.04
N THR A 241 5.01 15.79 -2.28
CA THR A 241 3.94 15.80 -3.30
C THR A 241 2.53 15.93 -2.72
N ILE A 242 2.40 16.01 -1.39
CA ILE A 242 1.10 16.19 -0.74
C ILE A 242 0.44 17.51 -1.17
N GLY A 243 -0.80 17.43 -1.63
CA GLY A 243 -1.52 18.60 -2.16
C GLY A 243 -1.06 19.08 -3.54
N ALA A 244 -0.06 18.44 -4.17
CA ALA A 244 0.28 18.73 -5.57
C ALA A 244 -0.95 18.39 -6.46
N PRO A 245 -1.23 19.19 -7.51
CA PRO A 245 -2.31 18.88 -8.43
C PRO A 245 -2.04 17.49 -9.01
N GLN A 246 -2.98 16.56 -8.78
CA GLN A 246 -2.97 15.24 -9.40
C GLN A 246 -2.86 15.44 -10.92
N ARG A 247 -1.66 15.22 -11.47
CA ARG A 247 -1.42 15.29 -12.92
C ARG A 247 -2.44 14.36 -13.58
N SER A 248 -3.13 14.86 -14.63
CA SER A 248 -4.27 14.18 -15.21
C SER A 248 -3.99 12.70 -15.47
N LEU A 249 -4.94 11.83 -15.12
CA LEU A 249 -4.88 10.38 -15.32
C LEU A 249 -4.39 9.99 -16.73
N TRP A 250 -4.67 10.84 -17.72
CA TRP A 250 -4.22 10.66 -19.09
C TRP A 250 -2.70 10.62 -19.24
N TRP A 251 -1.93 11.41 -18.49
CA TRP A 251 -0.46 11.34 -18.49
C TRP A 251 0.09 10.05 -17.87
N GLN A 252 -0.61 9.49 -16.87
CA GLN A 252 -0.23 8.20 -16.29
C GLN A 252 -0.50 7.06 -17.26
N VAL A 253 -1.66 7.08 -17.94
CA VAL A 253 -2.00 6.14 -19.03
C VAL A 253 -1.00 6.25 -20.16
N LEU A 254 -0.64 7.48 -20.58
CA LEU A 254 0.37 7.69 -21.62
C LEU A 254 1.72 7.07 -21.21
N ARG A 255 2.18 7.30 -19.99
CA ARG A 255 3.45 6.77 -19.48
C ARG A 255 3.47 5.24 -19.43
N LEU A 256 2.36 4.62 -19.02
CA LEU A 256 2.18 3.16 -19.03
C LEU A 256 2.18 2.60 -20.46
N SER A 257 1.50 3.27 -21.40
CA SER A 257 1.51 2.90 -22.82
C SER A 257 2.92 3.02 -23.43
N PHE A 258 3.69 4.05 -23.07
CA PHE A 258 5.07 4.21 -23.51
C PHE A 258 6.03 3.18 -22.88
N ALA A 259 5.81 2.79 -21.62
CA ALA A 259 6.60 1.75 -20.97
C ALA A 259 6.40 0.35 -21.61
N GLY A 260 5.20 0.08 -22.16
CA GLY A 260 4.89 -1.15 -22.91
C GLY A 260 5.38 -1.18 -24.36
N ALA A 261 5.74 -0.02 -24.95
CA ALA A 261 6.10 0.08 -26.37
C ALA A 261 7.49 -0.50 -26.69
N GLY A 262 8.45 -0.38 -25.76
CA GLY A 262 9.84 -0.81 -25.97
C GLY A 262 10.01 -2.31 -26.28
N PRO A 263 9.40 -3.23 -25.49
CA PRO A 263 9.45 -4.66 -25.76
C PRO A 263 8.71 -5.07 -27.05
N GLN A 264 7.59 -4.41 -27.37
CA GLN A 264 6.81 -4.70 -28.58
C GLN A 264 7.56 -4.29 -29.86
N LEU A 265 8.24 -3.15 -29.84
CA LEU A 265 9.04 -2.67 -30.98
C LEU A 265 10.21 -3.63 -31.30
N LYS A 266 10.86 -4.19 -30.27
CA LYS A 266 11.92 -5.19 -30.45
C LYS A 266 11.41 -6.48 -31.08
N ARG A 267 10.19 -6.93 -30.72
CA ARG A 267 9.57 -8.13 -31.28
C ARG A 267 9.18 -7.94 -32.75
N LEU A 268 8.60 -6.79 -33.08
CA LEU A 268 8.27 -6.43 -34.46
C LEU A 268 9.52 -6.33 -35.35
N ARG A 269 10.61 -5.74 -34.82
CA ARG A 269 11.89 -5.63 -35.55
C ARG A 269 12.50 -7.00 -35.87
N ARG A 270 12.42 -7.97 -34.95
CA ARG A 270 12.91 -9.34 -35.20
C ARG A 270 12.07 -10.05 -36.27
N LEU A 271 10.75 -10.00 -36.14
CA LEU A 271 9.85 -10.62 -37.14
C LEU A 271 10.06 -10.03 -38.54
N LEU A 272 10.20 -8.71 -38.66
CA LEU A 272 10.51 -8.07 -39.95
C LEU A 272 11.88 -8.49 -40.50
N ALA A 273 12.90 -8.59 -39.66
CA ALA A 273 14.22 -9.05 -40.08
C ALA A 273 14.18 -10.50 -40.57
N ASP A 274 13.44 -11.38 -39.89
CA ASP A 274 13.29 -12.79 -40.27
C ASP A 274 12.53 -12.93 -41.60
N VAL A 275 11.46 -12.16 -41.80
CA VAL A 275 10.68 -12.15 -43.06
C VAL A 275 11.51 -11.60 -44.22
N LEU A 276 12.26 -10.52 -44.02
CA LEU A 276 13.14 -9.95 -45.04
C LEU A 276 14.27 -10.92 -45.41
N TYR A 277 14.86 -11.59 -44.43
CA TYR A 277 15.88 -12.61 -44.65
C TYR A 277 15.32 -13.83 -45.40
N ALA A 278 14.13 -14.30 -45.02
CA ALA A 278 13.45 -15.39 -45.72
C ALA A 278 13.14 -15.01 -47.18
N GLY A 279 12.68 -13.78 -47.42
CA GLY A 279 12.45 -13.24 -48.77
C GLY A 279 13.74 -13.19 -49.60
N TRP A 280 14.82 -12.67 -49.01
CA TRP A 280 16.15 -12.65 -49.64
C TRP A 280 16.63 -14.06 -50.01
N TRP A 281 16.49 -15.01 -49.09
CA TRP A 281 16.90 -16.40 -49.29
C TRP A 281 16.18 -17.04 -50.48
N TRP A 282 14.85 -16.86 -50.57
CA TRP A 282 14.06 -17.37 -51.69
C TRP A 282 14.46 -16.76 -53.04
N ILE A 283 14.81 -15.47 -53.07
CA ILE A 283 15.31 -14.80 -54.27
C ILE A 283 16.63 -15.44 -54.72
N VAL A 284 17.57 -15.66 -53.80
CA VAL A 284 18.86 -16.30 -54.10
C VAL A 284 18.67 -17.70 -54.67
N VAL A 285 17.77 -18.50 -54.08
CA VAL A 285 17.45 -19.85 -54.56
C VAL A 285 16.82 -19.81 -55.96
N ALA A 286 15.79 -18.98 -56.16
CA ALA A 286 15.10 -18.88 -57.45
C ALA A 286 16.04 -18.42 -58.58
N CYS A 287 16.85 -17.39 -58.33
CA CYS A 287 17.83 -16.89 -59.29
C CYS A 287 18.91 -17.94 -59.60
N SER A 288 19.44 -18.62 -58.57
CA SER A 288 20.46 -19.65 -58.77
C SER A 288 19.92 -20.85 -59.56
N PHE A 289 18.68 -21.26 -59.29
CA PHE A 289 18.01 -22.31 -60.05
C PHE A 289 17.81 -21.91 -61.51
N LEU A 290 17.31 -20.70 -61.78
CA LEU A 290 17.13 -20.18 -63.13
C LEU A 290 18.46 -20.15 -63.90
N LEU A 291 19.53 -19.65 -63.27
CA LEU A 291 20.86 -19.60 -63.86
C LEU A 291 21.43 -20.99 -64.13
N ALA A 292 21.26 -21.94 -63.20
CA ALA A 292 21.71 -23.31 -63.38
C ALA A 292 20.93 -24.03 -64.49
N TRP A 293 19.62 -23.81 -64.56
CA TRP A 293 18.77 -24.34 -65.61
C TRP A 293 19.17 -23.81 -67.00
N LEU A 294 19.38 -22.50 -67.13
CA LEU A 294 19.89 -21.87 -68.36
C LEU A 294 21.27 -22.42 -68.75
N ALA A 295 22.18 -22.57 -67.79
CA ALA A 295 23.51 -23.14 -68.02
C ALA A 295 23.43 -24.59 -68.54
N VAL A 296 22.55 -25.41 -67.97
CA VAL A 296 22.35 -26.81 -68.42
C VAL A 296 21.80 -26.86 -69.84
N MET A 297 20.87 -25.97 -70.19
CA MET A 297 20.24 -25.92 -71.52
C MET A 297 21.18 -25.40 -72.61
N LEU A 298 22.01 -24.41 -72.31
CA LEU A 298 22.85 -23.72 -73.31
C LEU A 298 24.23 -24.35 -73.50
N LEU A 299 24.77 -25.05 -72.49
CA LEU A 299 26.14 -25.60 -72.58
C LEU A 299 26.15 -26.97 -73.30
N PRO A 300 26.99 -27.16 -74.32
CA PRO A 300 26.97 -28.37 -75.16
C PRO A 300 27.73 -29.56 -74.57
N ARG A 301 28.64 -29.34 -73.59
CA ARG A 301 29.47 -30.39 -72.98
C ARG A 301 29.06 -30.68 -71.55
N LEU A 302 28.95 -31.97 -71.20
CA LEU A 302 28.55 -32.43 -69.86
C LEU A 302 29.48 -31.89 -68.75
N GLY A 303 30.80 -31.86 -68.99
CA GLY A 303 31.76 -31.32 -68.02
C GLY A 303 31.58 -29.81 -67.76
N TRP A 304 31.13 -29.05 -68.76
CA TRP A 304 30.89 -27.61 -68.61
C TRP A 304 29.59 -27.33 -67.86
N ARG A 305 28.57 -28.17 -68.05
CA ARG A 305 27.32 -28.12 -67.27
C ARG A 305 27.59 -28.33 -65.78
N TRP A 306 28.37 -29.35 -65.44
CA TRP A 306 28.75 -29.63 -64.05
C TRP A 306 29.60 -28.53 -63.44
N ALA A 307 30.54 -27.96 -64.20
CA ALA A 307 31.36 -26.85 -63.72
C ALA A 307 30.51 -25.59 -63.43
N ALA A 308 29.59 -25.23 -64.34
CA ALA A 308 28.69 -24.09 -64.19
C ALA A 308 27.68 -24.28 -63.04
N ALA A 309 27.09 -25.47 -62.90
CA ALA A 309 26.20 -25.77 -61.78
C ALA A 309 26.93 -25.67 -60.43
N ARG A 310 28.18 -26.12 -60.37
CA ARG A 310 29.00 -26.06 -59.14
C ARG A 310 29.39 -24.63 -58.76
N THR A 311 29.70 -23.78 -59.73
CA THR A 311 30.01 -22.36 -59.46
C THR A 311 28.76 -21.59 -59.03
N ILE A 312 27.62 -21.83 -59.67
CA ILE A 312 26.33 -21.21 -59.31
C ILE A 312 25.88 -21.65 -57.91
N ALA A 313 26.00 -22.93 -57.57
CA ALA A 313 25.67 -23.44 -56.24
C ALA A 313 26.56 -22.84 -55.14
N ARG A 314 27.88 -22.71 -55.39
CA ARG A 314 28.80 -22.06 -54.44
C ARG A 314 28.46 -20.58 -54.24
N ALA A 315 28.18 -19.85 -55.32
CA ALA A 315 27.78 -18.44 -55.25
C ALA A 315 26.46 -18.26 -54.48
N ALA A 316 25.47 -19.13 -54.71
CA ALA A 316 24.20 -19.11 -53.99
C ALA A 316 24.38 -19.37 -52.49
N LEU A 317 25.21 -20.33 -52.11
CA LEU A 317 25.49 -20.63 -50.70
C LEU A 317 26.22 -19.48 -50.00
N THR A 318 27.15 -18.80 -50.68
CA THR A 318 27.80 -17.60 -50.15
C THR A 318 26.84 -16.41 -49.99
N LEU A 319 25.93 -16.20 -50.95
CA LEU A 319 24.92 -15.12 -50.89
C LEU A 319 23.84 -15.38 -49.84
N ALA A 320 23.58 -16.65 -49.52
CA ALA A 320 22.69 -17.07 -48.44
C ALA A 320 23.35 -17.05 -47.05
N GLY A 321 24.61 -16.61 -46.93
CA GLY A 321 25.33 -16.56 -45.65
C GLY A 321 25.68 -17.93 -45.06
N VAL A 322 25.58 -19.00 -45.84
CA VAL A 322 25.92 -20.36 -45.42
C VAL A 322 27.40 -20.60 -45.65
N THR A 323 28.18 -20.69 -44.57
CA THR A 323 29.59 -21.06 -44.64
C THR A 323 29.71 -22.57 -44.79
N ILE A 324 30.29 -23.03 -45.90
CA ILE A 324 30.55 -24.45 -46.14
C ILE A 324 31.91 -24.78 -45.54
N THR A 325 31.93 -25.39 -44.37
CA THR A 325 33.14 -26.01 -43.81
C THR A 325 33.20 -27.45 -44.27
N ALA A 326 34.17 -27.77 -45.13
CA ALA A 326 34.43 -29.14 -45.55
C ALA A 326 35.42 -29.78 -44.58
N SER A 327 34.93 -30.56 -43.62
CA SER A 327 35.75 -31.48 -42.82
C SER A 327 35.84 -32.81 -43.56
N GLY A 328 37.03 -33.14 -44.08
CA GLY A 328 37.29 -34.41 -44.77
C GLY A 328 37.48 -35.58 -43.79
N ILE A 329 37.12 -36.77 -44.26
CA ILE A 329 37.81 -38.02 -43.91
C ILE A 329 38.70 -38.35 -45.11
#